data_AF-A0A849TBJ2-F1
#
_entry.id   AF-A0A849TBJ2-F1
#
_cell.length_a   1.000
_cell.length_b   1.000
_cell.length_c   1.000
_cell.angle_alpha   90.00
_cell.angle_beta   90.00
_cell.angle_gamma   90.00
#
_symmetry.space_group_name_H-M   'P 1'
#
loop_
_entity.id
_entity.type
_entity.pdbx_description
1 polymer ?
#
loop_
_entity_poly.entity_id
_entity_poly.type
_entity_poly.pdbx_seq_one_letter_code
_entity_poly.pdbx_strand_id
1 'polypeptide(L)'
;MKTYSNYQKLLFEDANKGGSVGIHCNNESFLHAKSYASKYSVNGIDVRLDQYEENIMYTRNVVFKPAAMLMALMLAVSVTGCGGGNGGGSTATGSPANPGAGTGLGGTGKGPAPVALGAAGNYAILAKSAISTVPTSAVTGNVALSPAAASFITGFTLIADSTNVFATSTQVTGQVFAADYVVPTPSNLTTAVNNMLTAYTDAAGRSPDYTELGTGNIGGMTLPPATYKWSTGVLIPTDVTLNGGPNDVWIFQIAQGITQASTAKVILTGGALPKNVFWQAFGAVDIGTTAHMEGVILSQTSITLKTGASANSRLLAQTAVTLDSNAVTQPAP
;
A
#
# COMPACT_ATOMS: atom_id res chain seq x y z
N MET A 1 21.03 46.22 -34.28
CA MET A 1 21.11 45.69 -35.66
C MET A 1 22.25 44.68 -35.70
N LYS A 2 22.15 43.40 -36.09
CA LYS A 2 21.08 42.53 -36.64
C LYS A 2 21.30 41.10 -36.09
N THR A 3 20.35 40.19 -35.94
CA THR A 3 18.87 40.24 -35.83
C THR A 3 18.41 38.88 -35.27
N TYR A 4 17.75 38.84 -34.12
CA TYR A 4 16.98 37.67 -33.67
C TYR A 4 15.55 37.81 -34.19
N SER A 5 15.27 37.24 -35.37
CA SER A 5 13.92 37.17 -35.93
C SER A 5 13.75 35.83 -36.65
N ASN A 6 12.60 35.22 -36.40
CA ASN A 6 11.91 34.17 -37.17
C ASN A 6 11.62 32.89 -36.40
N TYR A 7 10.93 32.99 -35.25
CA TYR A 7 9.92 31.99 -34.83
C TYR A 7 8.81 32.60 -33.93
N GLN A 8 8.41 33.85 -34.24
CA GLN A 8 7.08 34.37 -33.90
C GLN A 8 6.50 35.14 -35.09
N LYS A 9 6.05 34.38 -36.09
CA LYS A 9 5.10 34.87 -37.09
C LYS A 9 3.90 33.92 -37.02
N LEU A 10 2.71 34.48 -36.88
CA LEU A 10 1.39 33.82 -36.91
C LEU A 10 1.02 32.95 -35.68
N LEU A 11 0.59 33.63 -34.62
CA LEU A 11 -0.54 33.18 -33.79
C LEU A 11 -1.52 34.35 -33.57
N PHE A 12 -2.07 34.86 -34.68
CA PHE A 12 -3.38 35.49 -34.72
C PHE A 12 -4.00 35.16 -36.08
N GLU A 13 -5.27 34.76 -36.04
CA GLU A 13 -6.15 34.24 -37.10
C GLU A 13 -6.27 32.70 -37.19
N ASP A 14 -7.52 32.27 -37.38
CA ASP A 14 -8.07 30.90 -37.46
C ASP A 14 -8.50 30.15 -36.17
N ALA A 15 -9.15 30.88 -35.26
CA ALA A 15 -10.24 30.32 -34.46
C ALA A 15 -11.52 30.15 -35.30
N ASN A 16 -11.47 29.49 -36.46
CA ASN A 16 -12.66 29.21 -37.29
C ASN A 16 -12.48 28.08 -38.33
N LYS A 17 -12.33 26.83 -37.85
CA LYS A 17 -12.87 25.61 -38.49
C LYS A 17 -12.67 24.41 -37.55
N GLY A 18 -13.74 23.67 -37.28
CA GLY A 18 -13.68 22.48 -36.42
C GLY A 18 -12.86 21.37 -37.08
N GLY A 19 -11.80 20.92 -36.41
CA GLY A 19 -10.98 19.79 -36.82
C GLY A 19 -10.18 19.26 -35.64
N SER A 20 -10.39 17.99 -35.29
CA SER A 20 -9.73 17.35 -34.15
C SER A 20 -8.27 17.06 -34.45
N VAL A 21 -7.35 17.54 -33.60
CA VAL A 21 -5.93 17.17 -33.64
C VAL A 21 -5.59 16.40 -32.36
N GLY A 22 -5.22 15.12 -32.53
CA GLY A 22 -4.82 14.27 -31.42
C GLY A 22 -3.38 14.58 -30.98
N ILE A 23 -3.15 14.67 -29.67
CA ILE A 23 -1.82 14.89 -29.09
C ILE A 23 -1.27 13.54 -28.60
N HIS A 24 -0.18 13.08 -29.22
CA HIS A 24 0.70 12.07 -28.62
C HIS A 24 1.60 12.78 -27.59
N CYS A 25 1.52 12.37 -26.33
CA CYS A 25 2.45 12.82 -25.30
C CYS A 25 3.60 11.80 -25.17
N ASN A 26 4.77 12.17 -25.67
CA ASN A 26 6.01 11.47 -25.34
C ASN A 26 6.59 12.13 -24.08
N ASN A 27 6.83 11.35 -23.03
CA ASN A 27 7.54 11.82 -21.83
C ASN A 27 8.95 12.29 -22.20
N GLU A 28 9.41 13.40 -21.61
CA GLU A 28 10.71 13.61 -20.94
C GLU A 28 10.80 15.08 -20.46
N SER A 29 11.69 15.38 -19.50
CA SER A 29 12.10 16.73 -19.05
C SER A 29 11.14 17.55 -18.15
N PHE A 30 11.22 17.34 -16.83
CA PHE A 30 10.99 18.40 -15.85
C PHE A 30 12.30 19.19 -15.58
N LEU A 31 12.18 20.40 -15.00
CA LEU A 31 13.23 21.29 -14.43
C LEU A 31 13.85 22.37 -15.34
N HIS A 32 13.20 23.56 -15.38
CA HIS A 32 13.79 24.83 -14.89
C HIS A 32 12.78 25.99 -14.99
N ALA A 33 12.10 26.32 -13.90
CA ALA A 33 11.32 27.56 -13.81
C ALA A 33 12.21 28.72 -13.32
N LYS A 34 12.95 29.36 -14.24
CA LYS A 34 13.49 30.71 -13.97
C LYS A 34 12.36 31.72 -14.13
N SER A 35 12.08 32.50 -13.09
CA SER A 35 11.05 33.54 -13.17
C SER A 35 11.49 34.66 -14.13
N TYR A 36 10.69 34.90 -15.16
CA TYR A 36 10.76 36.11 -15.97
C TYR A 36 9.57 36.99 -15.59
N ALA A 37 9.83 38.04 -14.79
CA ALA A 37 8.82 39.04 -14.46
C ALA A 37 8.58 39.96 -15.67
N SER A 38 7.58 39.65 -16.49
CA SER A 38 7.10 40.55 -17.54
C SER A 38 6.29 41.69 -16.91
N LYS A 39 6.76 42.94 -17.10
CA LYS A 39 6.00 44.13 -16.71
C LYS A 39 4.74 44.24 -17.59
N TYR A 40 3.59 44.39 -16.97
CA TYR A 40 2.35 44.82 -17.63
C TYR A 40 1.99 46.23 -17.14
N SER A 41 1.59 47.11 -18.07
CA SER A 41 1.02 48.42 -17.76
C SER A 41 -0.39 48.46 -18.34
N VAL A 42 -1.34 48.96 -17.54
CA VAL A 42 -2.71 49.26 -17.97
C VAL A 42 -3.02 50.67 -17.51
N ASN A 43 -3.41 51.54 -18.43
CA ASN A 43 -3.85 52.92 -18.16
C ASN A 43 -2.88 53.81 -17.35
N GLY A 44 -1.56 53.65 -17.56
CA GLY A 44 -0.58 54.67 -17.16
C GLY A 44 -0.22 54.73 -15.67
N ILE A 45 -0.56 53.71 -14.87
CA ILE A 45 -0.10 53.58 -13.48
C ILE A 45 0.92 52.45 -13.40
N ASP A 46 2.16 52.79 -12.99
CA ASP A 46 3.17 51.79 -12.65
C ASP A 46 2.87 51.19 -11.27
N VAL A 47 2.44 49.93 -11.24
CA VAL A 47 2.28 49.19 -9.98
C VAL A 47 3.61 48.54 -9.62
N ARG A 48 4.23 49.09 -8.58
CA ARG A 48 5.44 48.55 -7.96
C ARG A 48 5.03 47.57 -6.86
N LEU A 49 5.31 46.28 -7.05
CA LEU A 49 5.17 45.28 -6.00
C LEU A 49 6.44 45.30 -5.13
N ASP A 50 6.52 46.29 -4.24
CA ASP A 50 7.53 46.30 -3.19
C ASP A 50 7.23 45.19 -2.16
N GLN A 51 8.26 44.56 -1.62
CA GLN A 51 8.13 43.42 -0.69
C GLN A 51 7.34 43.79 0.58
N TYR A 52 6.39 42.94 0.94
CA TYR A 52 5.89 42.81 2.31
C TYR A 52 5.84 41.32 2.66
N GLU A 53 6.81 40.86 3.45
CA GLU A 53 6.64 39.67 4.27
C GLU A 53 6.14 40.11 5.63
N GLU A 54 4.88 39.81 5.97
CA GLU A 54 4.45 39.72 7.36
C GLU A 54 3.58 38.49 7.61
N ASN A 55 3.75 37.94 8.80
CA ASN A 55 3.15 36.71 9.28
C ASN A 55 1.61 36.73 9.28
N ILE A 56 0.98 35.73 8.67
CA ILE A 56 -0.38 35.32 9.06
C ILE A 56 -0.41 33.80 9.27
N MET A 57 -0.30 33.40 10.53
CA MET A 57 -0.79 32.10 11.00
C MET A 57 -2.32 32.12 11.00
N TYR A 58 -2.95 31.56 9.98
CA TYR A 58 -4.34 31.11 10.11
C TYR A 58 -4.65 29.86 9.28
N THR A 59 -5.48 29.00 9.86
CA THR A 59 -5.86 27.68 9.37
C THR A 59 -6.49 27.71 7.97
N ARG A 60 -6.01 26.84 7.07
CA ARG A 60 -6.75 26.45 5.86
C ARG A 60 -7.10 24.97 5.91
N ASN A 61 -8.41 24.68 5.99
CA ASN A 61 -8.96 23.37 5.66
C ASN A 61 -8.51 22.96 4.26
N VAL A 62 -7.82 21.82 4.15
CA VAL A 62 -7.50 21.23 2.85
C VAL A 62 -8.75 20.51 2.35
N VAL A 63 -9.62 21.25 1.66
CA VAL A 63 -10.72 20.65 0.89
C VAL A 63 -10.11 19.93 -0.31
N PHE A 64 -9.79 18.64 -0.13
CA PHE A 64 -9.45 17.75 -1.23
C PHE A 64 -10.66 17.62 -2.16
N LYS A 65 -10.57 18.22 -3.34
CA LYS A 65 -11.49 17.90 -4.44
C LYS A 65 -11.09 16.53 -5.01
N PRO A 66 -12.00 15.55 -5.10
CA PRO A 66 -11.68 14.27 -5.71
C PRO A 66 -11.49 14.46 -7.21
N ALA A 67 -10.24 14.41 -7.68
CA ALA A 67 -9.96 14.19 -9.09
C ALA A 67 -10.35 12.73 -9.41
N ALA A 68 -11.26 12.56 -10.36
CA ALA A 68 -11.82 11.25 -10.69
C ALA A 68 -10.72 10.27 -11.15
N MET A 69 -10.46 9.23 -10.36
CA MET A 69 -9.72 8.07 -10.86
C MET A 69 -10.59 7.32 -11.86
N LEU A 70 -10.02 7.07 -13.03
CA LEU A 70 -10.65 6.32 -14.11
C LEU A 70 -10.94 4.89 -13.62
N MET A 71 -12.22 4.48 -13.62
CA MET A 71 -12.59 3.09 -13.36
C MET A 71 -12.04 2.20 -14.48
N ALA A 72 -10.94 1.50 -14.20
CA ALA A 72 -10.49 0.39 -15.02
C ALA A 72 -11.45 -0.80 -14.81
N LEU A 73 -12.49 -0.88 -15.65
CA LEU A 73 -13.39 -2.02 -15.72
C LEU A 73 -12.58 -3.26 -16.14
N MET A 74 -12.29 -4.16 -15.20
CA MET A 74 -11.59 -5.42 -15.50
C MET A 74 -12.48 -6.32 -16.36
N LEU A 75 -12.26 -6.30 -17.66
CA LEU A 75 -12.85 -7.26 -18.58
C LEU A 75 -12.00 -8.54 -18.56
N ALA A 76 -12.48 -9.57 -17.85
CA ALA A 76 -11.81 -10.86 -17.79
C ALA A 76 -11.92 -11.58 -19.16
N VAL A 77 -10.87 -11.49 -19.98
CA VAL A 77 -10.76 -12.26 -21.22
C VAL A 77 -10.27 -13.67 -20.88
N SER A 78 -11.19 -14.62 -20.78
CA SER A 78 -10.85 -16.04 -20.71
C SER A 78 -10.36 -16.54 -22.07
N VAL A 79 -9.04 -16.55 -22.26
CA VAL A 79 -8.42 -17.15 -23.45
C VAL A 79 -8.54 -18.67 -23.34
N THR A 80 -9.59 -19.24 -23.94
CA THR A 80 -9.76 -20.70 -24.04
C THR A 80 -8.74 -21.26 -25.04
N GLY A 81 -7.53 -21.54 -24.55
CA GLY A 81 -6.50 -22.22 -25.33
C GLY A 81 -6.90 -23.65 -25.63
N CYS A 82 -7.18 -23.94 -26.90
CA CYS A 82 -7.38 -25.31 -27.36
C CYS A 82 -6.02 -26.02 -27.47
N GLY A 83 -5.69 -26.87 -26.51
CA GLY A 83 -4.48 -27.69 -26.49
C GLY A 83 -4.81 -29.11 -26.02
N GLY A 84 -4.83 -30.06 -26.96
CA GLY A 84 -5.10 -31.48 -26.65
C GLY A 84 -3.86 -32.20 -26.11
N GLY A 85 -4.03 -32.96 -25.02
CA GLY A 85 -2.99 -33.80 -24.42
C GLY A 85 -3.52 -34.57 -23.22
N ASN A 86 -3.54 -35.90 -23.31
CA ASN A 86 -4.28 -36.78 -22.39
C ASN A 86 -3.58 -36.96 -21.03
N GLY A 87 -4.30 -36.79 -19.91
CA GLY A 87 -3.80 -37.06 -18.56
C GLY A 87 -4.84 -36.75 -17.47
N GLY A 88 -5.42 -37.78 -16.85
CA GLY A 88 -6.59 -37.64 -15.97
C GLY A 88 -6.30 -37.00 -14.61
N GLY A 89 -7.06 -35.96 -14.26
CA GLY A 89 -7.11 -35.35 -12.93
C GLY A 89 -8.37 -34.48 -12.81
N SER A 90 -9.33 -34.92 -12.00
CA SER A 90 -10.71 -34.40 -11.95
C SER A 90 -10.82 -32.88 -11.84
N THR A 91 -11.22 -32.21 -12.93
CA THR A 91 -11.62 -30.80 -12.92
C THR A 91 -13.05 -30.67 -12.40
N ALA A 92 -13.21 -30.50 -11.09
CA ALA A 92 -14.50 -30.20 -10.48
C ALA A 92 -14.91 -28.75 -10.78
N THR A 93 -15.63 -28.54 -11.89
CA THR A 93 -16.39 -27.31 -12.14
C THR A 93 -17.60 -27.27 -11.21
N GLY A 94 -17.40 -26.83 -9.96
CA GLY A 94 -18.42 -26.77 -8.92
C GLY A 94 -18.56 -25.37 -8.32
N SER A 95 -19.80 -24.91 -8.21
CA SER A 95 -20.20 -23.70 -7.47
C SER A 95 -21.30 -24.06 -6.47
N PRO A 96 -21.38 -23.43 -5.29
CA PRO A 96 -20.27 -22.90 -4.50
C PRO A 96 -19.61 -24.02 -3.70
N ALA A 97 -18.30 -23.94 -3.47
CA ALA A 97 -17.68 -24.79 -2.45
C ALA A 97 -18.23 -24.41 -1.06
N ASN A 98 -18.41 -25.39 -0.16
CA ASN A 98 -18.85 -25.13 1.21
C ASN A 98 -17.84 -24.13 1.86
N PRO A 99 -18.25 -23.08 2.59
CA PRO A 99 -17.32 -22.01 3.00
C PRO A 99 -16.05 -22.53 3.68
N GLY A 100 -14.89 -22.14 3.14
CA GLY A 100 -13.59 -22.62 3.60
C GLY A 100 -13.11 -23.95 2.98
N ALA A 101 -13.85 -24.52 2.02
CA ALA A 101 -13.45 -25.69 1.24
C ALA A 101 -12.46 -25.33 0.11
N GLY A 102 -11.30 -24.82 0.51
CA GLY A 102 -10.07 -24.88 -0.27
C GLY A 102 -9.04 -25.76 0.42
N THR A 103 -7.84 -25.88 -0.15
CA THR A 103 -6.80 -26.81 0.32
C THR A 103 -5.68 -26.14 1.14
N GLY A 104 -5.83 -24.84 1.44
CA GLY A 104 -4.89 -24.08 2.26
C GLY A 104 -3.44 -24.07 1.73
N LEU A 105 -2.49 -24.05 2.67
CA LEU A 105 -1.06 -24.17 2.39
C LEU A 105 -0.70 -25.62 2.02
N GLY A 106 0.02 -25.80 0.92
CA GLY A 106 0.60 -27.08 0.50
C GLY A 106 -0.42 -28.18 0.16
N GLY A 107 -1.70 -27.85 0.02
CA GLY A 107 -2.76 -28.82 -0.28
C GLY A 107 -3.30 -29.60 0.94
N THR A 108 -2.95 -29.18 2.16
CA THR A 108 -3.19 -29.95 3.40
C THR A 108 -3.97 -29.19 4.48
N GLY A 109 -4.44 -27.99 4.18
CA GLY A 109 -5.25 -27.17 5.07
C GLY A 109 -6.63 -26.85 4.49
N LYS A 110 -7.27 -25.84 5.06
CA LYS A 110 -8.55 -25.25 4.66
C LYS A 110 -8.39 -23.79 4.23
N GLY A 111 -9.45 -23.25 3.64
CA GLY A 111 -9.45 -21.90 3.08
C GLY A 111 -8.68 -21.82 1.75
N PRO A 112 -8.55 -20.61 1.18
CA PRO A 112 -7.91 -20.40 -0.12
C PRO A 112 -6.42 -20.79 -0.11
N ALA A 113 -5.81 -20.92 -1.29
CA ALA A 113 -4.34 -20.94 -1.38
C ALA A 113 -3.75 -19.65 -0.76
N PRO A 114 -2.55 -19.70 -0.16
CA PRO A 114 -1.90 -18.50 0.38
C PRO A 114 -1.64 -17.43 -0.69
N VAL A 115 -1.42 -16.17 -0.26
CA VAL A 115 -1.05 -15.06 -1.16
C VAL A 115 0.48 -15.05 -1.33
N ALA A 116 0.95 -15.04 -2.57
CA ALA A 116 2.39 -15.10 -2.86
C ALA A 116 3.05 -13.72 -2.74
N LEU A 117 3.73 -13.47 -1.60
CA LEU A 117 4.41 -12.19 -1.35
C LEU A 117 5.73 -12.00 -2.14
N GLY A 118 6.35 -13.10 -2.58
CA GLY A 118 7.69 -13.10 -3.18
C GLY A 118 8.70 -12.25 -2.38
N ALA A 119 9.44 -11.36 -3.05
CA ALA A 119 10.43 -10.50 -2.39
C ALA A 119 9.86 -9.55 -1.31
N ALA A 120 8.57 -9.21 -1.34
CA ALA A 120 7.95 -8.43 -0.26
C ALA A 120 7.89 -9.23 1.08
N GLY A 121 7.87 -10.57 0.99
CA GLY A 121 7.87 -11.46 2.17
C GLY A 121 9.13 -11.39 3.03
N ASN A 122 10.20 -10.78 2.53
CA ASN A 122 11.48 -10.61 3.21
C ASN A 122 11.49 -9.46 4.25
N TYR A 123 10.43 -8.64 4.30
CA TYR A 123 10.36 -7.45 5.14
C TYR A 123 9.26 -7.57 6.22
N ALA A 124 9.57 -7.09 7.42
CA ALA A 124 8.59 -6.80 8.48
C ALA A 124 7.76 -5.57 8.12
N ILE A 125 8.39 -4.57 7.48
CA ILE A 125 7.77 -3.32 7.05
C ILE A 125 8.26 -2.98 5.65
N LEU A 126 7.34 -2.82 4.69
CA LEU A 126 7.62 -2.32 3.35
C LEU A 126 6.64 -1.19 3.04
N ALA A 127 7.14 0.00 2.74
CA ALA A 127 6.32 1.16 2.40
C ALA A 127 6.81 1.84 1.12
N LYS A 128 6.03 2.79 0.58
CA LYS A 128 6.39 3.54 -0.64
C LYS A 128 6.73 5.01 -0.44
N SER A 129 6.08 5.69 0.51
CA SER A 129 6.21 7.14 0.69
C SER A 129 6.85 7.57 2.01
N ALA A 130 6.63 6.85 3.11
CA ALA A 130 7.29 7.13 4.40
C ALA A 130 7.24 5.92 5.34
N ILE A 131 8.19 5.85 6.26
CA ILE A 131 8.13 5.01 7.46
C ILE A 131 8.49 5.91 8.65
N SER A 132 7.65 6.01 9.66
CA SER A 132 7.94 6.84 10.83
C SER A 132 7.70 6.08 12.13
N THR A 133 8.46 6.42 13.17
CA THR A 133 8.19 5.98 14.55
C THR A 133 8.29 7.14 15.52
N VAL A 134 7.35 7.24 16.45
CA VAL A 134 7.61 7.86 17.75
C VAL A 134 8.41 6.82 18.57
N PRO A 135 9.64 7.10 19.02
CA PRO A 135 10.46 6.08 19.69
C PRO A 135 10.00 5.79 21.13
N THR A 136 10.23 4.59 21.67
CA THR A 136 11.00 3.48 21.08
C THR A 136 10.11 2.33 20.60
N SER A 137 10.13 2.06 19.30
CA SER A 137 9.59 0.81 18.74
C SER A 137 10.63 -0.31 18.76
N ALA A 138 10.17 -1.55 18.61
CA ALA A 138 10.99 -2.76 18.47
C ALA A 138 10.49 -3.57 17.27
N VAL A 139 11.24 -3.53 16.16
CA VAL A 139 10.95 -4.27 14.93
C VAL A 139 11.89 -5.46 14.82
N THR A 140 11.34 -6.67 14.64
CA THR A 140 12.09 -7.88 14.33
C THR A 140 11.85 -8.26 12.88
N GLY A 141 12.91 -8.21 12.07
CA GLY A 141 12.85 -8.35 10.61
C GLY A 141 13.23 -7.06 9.88
N ASN A 142 13.32 -7.14 8.55
CA ASN A 142 13.85 -6.04 7.73
C ASN A 142 12.81 -4.94 7.49
N VAL A 143 13.29 -3.70 7.33
CA VAL A 143 12.47 -2.51 7.03
C VAL A 143 12.90 -1.97 5.67
N ALA A 144 11.95 -1.60 4.81
CA ALA A 144 12.22 -1.12 3.46
C ALA A 144 11.30 0.02 3.01
N LEU A 145 11.88 1.04 2.35
CA LEU A 145 11.15 2.14 1.74
C LEU A 145 11.56 2.34 0.28
N SER A 146 10.60 2.29 -0.66
CA SER A 146 10.86 2.59 -2.07
C SER A 146 9.57 2.95 -2.84
N PRO A 147 9.53 4.01 -3.67
CA PRO A 147 10.68 4.74 -4.21
C PRO A 147 11.18 5.92 -3.36
N ALA A 148 10.59 6.20 -2.20
CA ALA A 148 11.08 7.26 -1.34
C ALA A 148 12.48 6.96 -0.75
N ALA A 149 13.25 8.03 -0.53
CA ALA A 149 14.60 8.01 0.00
C ALA A 149 14.65 7.79 1.53
N ALA A 150 15.82 7.44 2.07
CA ALA A 150 16.04 7.15 3.49
C ALA A 150 15.66 8.32 4.42
N SER A 151 15.67 9.55 3.93
CA SER A 151 15.21 10.75 4.65
C SER A 151 13.72 10.71 5.04
N PHE A 152 12.92 9.85 4.41
CA PHE A 152 11.53 9.57 4.76
C PHE A 152 11.37 8.38 5.72
N ILE A 153 12.47 7.82 6.25
CA ILE A 153 12.48 6.87 7.37
C ILE A 153 12.85 7.64 8.65
N THR A 154 11.84 8.10 9.40
CA THR A 154 12.02 9.07 10.50
C THR A 154 11.83 8.45 11.88
N GLY A 155 12.51 9.00 12.89
CA GLY A 155 12.48 8.52 14.28
C GLY A 155 13.30 7.26 14.57
N PHE A 156 13.78 6.54 13.55
CA PHE A 156 14.58 5.33 13.73
C PHE A 156 16.05 5.59 14.11
N THR A 157 16.56 6.83 13.97
CA THR A 157 17.99 7.17 14.20
C THR A 157 18.91 6.23 13.42
N LEU A 158 18.76 6.25 12.09
CA LEU A 158 19.47 5.34 11.20
C LEU A 158 20.98 5.60 11.19
N ILE A 159 21.75 4.51 11.24
CA ILE A 159 23.20 4.50 11.03
C ILE A 159 23.48 3.70 9.77
N ALA A 160 23.91 4.36 8.70
CA ALA A 160 24.30 3.69 7.46
C ALA A 160 25.46 2.71 7.70
N ASP A 161 25.40 1.53 7.08
CA ASP A 161 26.53 0.61 7.07
C ASP A 161 27.69 1.17 6.22
N SER A 162 28.90 0.70 6.49
CA SER A 162 30.13 0.96 5.74
C SER A 162 29.97 0.83 4.20
N THR A 163 29.12 -0.07 3.72
CA THR A 163 28.84 -0.26 2.28
C THR A 163 27.83 0.73 1.70
N ASN A 164 27.07 1.45 2.54
CA ASN A 164 25.88 2.23 2.19
C ASN A 164 24.79 1.44 1.41
N VAL A 165 24.81 0.10 1.45
CA VAL A 165 23.76 -0.75 0.85
C VAL A 165 22.53 -0.84 1.76
N PHE A 166 22.73 -0.69 3.07
CA PHE A 166 21.68 -0.70 4.10
C PHE A 166 22.07 0.22 5.28
N ALA A 167 21.13 0.40 6.22
CA ALA A 167 21.35 1.04 7.50
C ALA A 167 20.85 0.15 8.66
N THR A 168 21.26 0.51 9.87
CA THR A 168 20.88 -0.16 11.12
C THR A 168 20.19 0.83 12.07
N SER A 169 19.49 0.31 13.07
CA SER A 169 18.85 1.08 14.14
C SER A 169 18.77 0.21 15.39
N THR A 170 18.90 0.81 16.58
CA THR A 170 18.65 0.12 17.85
C THR A 170 17.19 -0.35 18.01
N GLN A 171 16.27 0.19 17.21
CA GLN A 171 14.86 -0.18 17.17
C GLN A 171 14.56 -1.31 16.16
N VAL A 172 15.55 -1.80 15.41
CA VAL A 172 15.38 -2.79 14.34
C VAL A 172 16.36 -3.95 14.50
N THR A 173 15.86 -5.12 14.90
CA THR A 173 16.56 -6.40 14.81
C THR A 173 16.46 -6.91 13.38
N GLY A 174 17.31 -6.34 12.50
CA GLY A 174 17.28 -6.55 11.06
C GLY A 174 18.06 -5.44 10.34
N GLN A 175 17.86 -5.31 9.04
CA GLN A 175 18.44 -4.26 8.20
C GLN A 175 17.35 -3.30 7.70
N VAL A 176 17.71 -2.02 7.58
CA VAL A 176 16.86 -0.97 7.00
C VAL A 176 17.37 -0.66 5.59
N PHE A 177 16.47 -0.59 4.61
CA PHE A 177 16.78 -0.37 3.20
C PHE A 177 15.97 0.80 2.64
N ALA A 178 16.57 1.61 1.75
CA ALA A 178 15.91 2.73 1.09
C ALA A 178 16.30 2.82 -0.39
N ALA A 179 15.49 3.52 -1.20
CA ALA A 179 15.67 3.59 -2.65
C ALA A 179 16.93 4.34 -3.13
N ASP A 180 17.52 5.17 -2.28
CA ASP A 180 18.73 5.97 -2.51
C ASP A 180 20.03 5.31 -2.02
N TYR A 181 19.95 4.09 -1.49
CA TYR A 181 21.11 3.29 -1.08
C TYR A 181 21.85 2.65 -2.25
N VAL A 182 23.07 2.17 -2.00
CA VAL A 182 23.96 1.59 -3.01
C VAL A 182 23.40 0.27 -3.58
N VAL A 183 23.68 0.03 -4.86
CA VAL A 183 23.39 -1.22 -5.58
C VAL A 183 23.90 -2.43 -4.77
N PRO A 184 23.10 -3.51 -4.59
CA PRO A 184 21.88 -3.86 -5.33
C PRO A 184 20.55 -3.39 -4.71
N THR A 185 20.56 -2.54 -3.68
CA THR A 185 19.35 -2.19 -2.93
C THR A 185 18.23 -1.58 -3.78
N PRO A 186 18.45 -0.57 -4.64
CA PRO A 186 17.35 0.07 -5.38
C PRO A 186 16.58 -0.91 -6.29
N SER A 187 17.29 -1.80 -7.00
CA SER A 187 16.68 -2.84 -7.84
C SER A 187 15.93 -3.88 -7.02
N ASN A 188 16.51 -4.34 -5.91
CA ASN A 188 15.88 -5.32 -5.02
C ASN A 188 14.58 -4.76 -4.40
N LEU A 189 14.58 -3.49 -4.00
CA LEU A 189 13.40 -2.81 -3.49
C LEU A 189 12.33 -2.59 -4.56
N THR A 190 12.72 -2.31 -5.80
CA THR A 190 11.79 -2.22 -6.93
C THR A 190 11.06 -3.55 -7.15
N THR A 191 11.79 -4.67 -7.11
CA THR A 191 11.19 -6.01 -7.16
C THR A 191 10.28 -6.28 -5.95
N ALA A 192 10.70 -5.92 -4.73
CA ALA A 192 9.88 -6.10 -3.53
C ALA A 192 8.56 -5.30 -3.60
N VAL A 193 8.61 -4.04 -4.02
CA VAL A 193 7.42 -3.20 -4.19
C VAL A 193 6.50 -3.75 -5.27
N ASN A 194 7.03 -4.18 -6.42
CA ASN A 194 6.22 -4.80 -7.47
C ASN A 194 5.53 -6.08 -6.98
N ASN A 195 6.23 -6.93 -6.24
CA ASN A 195 5.64 -8.15 -5.67
C ASN A 195 4.58 -7.84 -4.59
N MET A 196 4.73 -6.76 -3.82
CA MET A 196 3.68 -6.27 -2.92
C MET A 196 2.42 -5.83 -3.69
N LEU A 197 2.58 -5.15 -4.84
CA LEU A 197 1.46 -4.79 -5.72
C LEU A 197 0.77 -6.03 -6.30
N THR A 198 1.55 -7.03 -6.75
CA THR A 198 1.00 -8.31 -7.23
C THR A 198 0.25 -9.05 -6.12
N ALA A 199 0.82 -9.14 -4.91
CA ALA A 199 0.18 -9.78 -3.76
C ALA A 199 -1.12 -9.07 -3.34
N TYR A 200 -1.14 -7.74 -3.37
CA TYR A 200 -2.35 -6.95 -3.11
C TYR A 200 -3.46 -7.28 -4.13
N THR A 201 -3.14 -7.27 -5.43
CA THR A 201 -4.10 -7.57 -6.50
C THR A 201 -4.59 -9.02 -6.46
N ASP A 202 -3.68 -9.97 -6.17
CA ASP A 202 -4.01 -11.39 -5.97
C ASP A 202 -5.00 -11.58 -4.82
N ALA A 203 -4.71 -11.00 -3.64
CA ALA A 203 -5.60 -11.05 -2.48
C ALA A 203 -6.98 -10.42 -2.76
N ALA A 204 -7.01 -9.24 -3.40
CA ALA A 204 -8.23 -8.52 -3.77
C ALA A 204 -9.08 -9.25 -4.83
N GLY A 205 -8.45 -10.07 -5.67
CA GLY A 205 -9.08 -10.79 -6.78
C GLY A 205 -9.61 -12.19 -6.44
N ARG A 206 -9.37 -12.72 -5.23
CA ARG A 206 -9.87 -14.04 -4.83
C ARG A 206 -11.40 -14.09 -4.80
N SER A 207 -11.98 -15.25 -5.10
CA SER A 207 -13.42 -15.49 -4.94
C SER A 207 -13.79 -15.56 -3.46
N PRO A 208 -14.81 -14.82 -2.98
CA PRO A 208 -15.21 -14.86 -1.57
C PRO A 208 -16.05 -16.09 -1.23
N ASP A 209 -15.79 -16.68 -0.06
CA ASP A 209 -16.66 -17.66 0.59
C ASP A 209 -17.77 -16.95 1.40
N TYR A 210 -17.44 -15.80 1.99
CA TYR A 210 -18.34 -14.98 2.79
C TYR A 210 -18.35 -13.53 2.29
N THR A 211 -19.55 -12.93 2.21
CA THR A 211 -19.75 -11.52 1.85
C THR A 211 -20.49 -10.78 2.95
N GLU A 212 -20.01 -9.59 3.32
CA GLU A 212 -20.62 -8.66 4.27
C GLU A 212 -20.87 -9.24 5.68
N LEU A 213 -20.04 -10.18 6.12
CA LEU A 213 -20.15 -10.81 7.45
C LEU A 213 -20.15 -9.75 8.56
N GLY A 214 -21.15 -9.80 9.44
CA GLY A 214 -21.31 -8.83 10.52
C GLY A 214 -21.49 -7.39 10.06
N THR A 215 -21.80 -7.14 8.78
CA THR A 215 -21.83 -5.80 8.16
C THR A 215 -20.53 -5.01 8.32
N GLY A 216 -19.41 -5.71 8.44
CA GLY A 216 -18.08 -5.16 8.68
C GLY A 216 -17.63 -5.19 10.14
N ASN A 217 -18.53 -5.36 11.12
CA ASN A 217 -18.15 -5.56 12.52
C ASN A 217 -17.92 -7.04 12.82
N ILE A 218 -16.68 -7.41 13.14
CA ILE A 218 -16.27 -8.80 13.43
C ILE A 218 -15.87 -9.04 14.90
N GLY A 219 -16.11 -8.06 15.79
CA GLY A 219 -15.79 -8.19 17.21
C GLY A 219 -16.55 -9.34 17.89
N GLY A 220 -15.84 -10.12 18.70
CA GLY A 220 -16.37 -11.30 19.40
C GLY A 220 -16.59 -12.53 18.51
N MET A 221 -16.32 -12.46 17.20
CA MET A 221 -16.50 -13.60 16.30
C MET A 221 -15.35 -14.61 16.38
N THR A 222 -15.65 -15.87 16.06
CA THR A 222 -14.66 -16.89 15.73
C THR A 222 -14.77 -17.23 14.25
N LEU A 223 -13.72 -16.95 13.48
CA LEU A 223 -13.70 -17.02 12.03
C LEU A 223 -12.93 -18.28 11.56
N PRO A 224 -13.58 -19.25 10.90
CA PRO A 224 -12.89 -20.37 10.26
C PRO A 224 -12.04 -19.91 9.06
N PRO A 225 -11.18 -20.78 8.50
CA PRO A 225 -10.34 -20.46 7.34
C PRO A 225 -11.19 -20.28 6.08
N ALA A 226 -11.15 -19.10 5.47
CA ALA A 226 -11.95 -18.74 4.31
C ALA A 226 -11.48 -17.41 3.66
N THR A 227 -12.04 -17.10 2.49
CA THR A 227 -12.02 -15.77 1.88
C THR A 227 -13.25 -14.97 2.31
N TYR A 228 -13.04 -13.84 2.97
CA TYR A 228 -14.08 -12.92 3.42
C TYR A 228 -14.02 -11.61 2.61
N LYS A 229 -15.17 -11.03 2.29
CA LYS A 229 -15.26 -9.79 1.51
C LYS A 229 -16.25 -8.78 2.09
N TRP A 230 -15.84 -7.52 2.12
CA TRP A 230 -16.68 -6.37 2.44
C TRP A 230 -16.53 -5.26 1.41
N SER A 231 -17.65 -4.68 1.02
CA SER A 231 -17.74 -3.41 0.27
C SER A 231 -17.59 -2.17 1.19
N THR A 232 -17.65 -2.38 2.50
CA THR A 232 -17.42 -1.38 3.55
C THR A 232 -16.04 -1.54 4.19
N GLY A 233 -15.79 -0.78 5.26
CA GLY A 233 -14.64 -0.98 6.14
C GLY A 233 -14.92 -2.04 7.22
N VAL A 234 -13.87 -2.64 7.75
CA VAL A 234 -13.96 -3.62 8.85
C VAL A 234 -13.65 -2.94 10.18
N LEU A 235 -14.49 -3.23 11.18
CA LEU A 235 -14.34 -2.78 12.57
C LEU A 235 -14.06 -3.98 13.47
N ILE A 236 -13.01 -3.88 14.29
CA ILE A 236 -12.65 -4.84 15.34
C ILE A 236 -12.77 -4.11 16.69
N PRO A 237 -13.98 -3.99 17.26
CA PRO A 237 -14.22 -3.24 18.49
C PRO A 237 -13.87 -4.03 19.76
N THR A 238 -13.80 -5.36 19.65
CA THR A 238 -13.45 -6.34 20.67
C THR A 238 -12.68 -7.47 20.01
N ASP A 239 -12.09 -8.36 20.80
CA ASP A 239 -11.27 -9.48 20.31
C ASP A 239 -12.00 -10.32 19.24
N VAL A 240 -11.26 -10.70 18.19
CA VAL A 240 -11.73 -11.61 17.13
C VAL A 240 -10.79 -12.80 17.06
N THR A 241 -11.35 -14.02 17.00
CA THR A 241 -10.57 -15.25 16.97
C THR A 241 -10.54 -15.85 15.57
N LEU A 242 -9.36 -16.19 15.08
CA LEU A 242 -9.15 -17.01 13.88
C LEU A 242 -8.83 -18.43 14.35
N ASN A 243 -9.64 -19.41 13.93
CA ASN A 243 -9.55 -20.78 14.43
C ASN A 243 -9.37 -21.78 13.28
N GLY A 244 -8.20 -22.41 13.22
CA GLY A 244 -7.85 -23.41 12.22
C GLY A 244 -6.44 -23.97 12.45
N GLY A 245 -6.02 -24.90 11.60
CA GLY A 245 -4.72 -25.56 11.67
C GLY A 245 -3.54 -24.72 11.13
N PRO A 246 -2.31 -25.23 11.24
CA PRO A 246 -1.10 -24.51 10.81
C PRO A 246 -0.95 -24.33 9.29
N ASN A 247 -1.75 -25.07 8.51
CA ASN A 247 -1.80 -24.97 7.05
C ASN A 247 -3.08 -24.28 6.55
N ASP A 248 -3.94 -23.83 7.46
CA ASP A 248 -5.18 -23.15 7.11
C ASP A 248 -4.92 -21.68 6.78
N VAL A 249 -5.73 -21.09 5.90
CA VAL A 249 -5.51 -19.76 5.31
C VAL A 249 -6.76 -18.87 5.45
N TRP A 250 -6.52 -17.59 5.73
CA TRP A 250 -7.56 -16.54 5.77
C TRP A 250 -7.20 -15.41 4.81
N ILE A 251 -8.16 -14.95 4.02
CA ILE A 251 -8.00 -13.76 3.17
C ILE A 251 -9.18 -12.82 3.42
N PHE A 252 -8.90 -11.62 3.91
CA PHE A 252 -9.88 -10.58 4.18
C PHE A 252 -9.76 -9.48 3.11
N GLN A 253 -10.79 -9.31 2.29
CA GLN A 253 -10.88 -8.31 1.22
C GLN A 253 -11.76 -7.14 1.66
N ILE A 254 -11.19 -5.95 1.75
CA ILE A 254 -11.84 -4.82 2.40
C ILE A 254 -11.76 -3.60 1.48
N ALA A 255 -12.92 -3.18 0.95
CA ALA A 255 -13.01 -2.09 -0.01
C ALA A 255 -12.86 -0.69 0.61
N GLN A 256 -12.80 -0.59 1.94
CA GLN A 256 -12.39 0.61 2.66
C GLN A 256 -11.25 0.26 3.65
N GLY A 257 -11.19 0.92 4.80
CA GLY A 257 -10.15 0.70 5.80
C GLY A 257 -10.46 -0.39 6.83
N ILE A 258 -9.48 -0.65 7.70
CA ILE A 258 -9.63 -1.45 8.92
C ILE A 258 -9.48 -0.51 10.12
N THR A 259 -10.43 -0.57 11.05
CA THR A 259 -10.32 0.10 12.35
C THR A 259 -10.34 -0.94 13.46
N GLN A 260 -9.21 -1.11 14.15
CA GLN A 260 -9.12 -1.94 15.35
C GLN A 260 -9.13 -1.03 16.58
N ALA A 261 -10.04 -1.30 17.52
CA ALA A 261 -10.13 -0.56 18.76
C ALA A 261 -8.89 -0.79 19.64
N SER A 262 -8.64 0.14 20.58
CA SER A 262 -7.63 -0.05 21.61
C SER A 262 -7.88 -1.33 22.42
N THR A 263 -6.81 -1.96 22.90
CA THR A 263 -6.76 -3.26 23.62
C THR A 263 -7.31 -4.50 22.90
N ALA A 264 -8.14 -4.34 21.87
CA ALA A 264 -8.70 -5.45 21.09
C ALA A 264 -7.62 -6.26 20.38
N LYS A 265 -7.83 -7.57 20.26
CA LYS A 265 -6.86 -8.53 19.71
C LYS A 265 -7.42 -9.34 18.55
N VAL A 266 -6.61 -9.56 17.53
CA VAL A 266 -6.76 -10.74 16.68
C VAL A 266 -6.07 -11.91 17.38
N ILE A 267 -6.78 -13.00 17.60
CA ILE A 267 -6.30 -14.17 18.36
C ILE A 267 -6.22 -15.37 17.42
N LEU A 268 -5.06 -16.03 17.35
CA LEU A 268 -4.89 -17.28 16.60
C LEU A 268 -5.11 -18.49 17.51
N THR A 269 -5.90 -19.46 17.05
CA THR A 269 -6.24 -20.70 17.77
C THR A 269 -6.23 -21.91 16.82
N GLY A 270 -6.19 -23.12 17.37
CA GLY A 270 -6.17 -24.38 16.60
C GLY A 270 -4.82 -24.74 15.96
N GLY A 271 -3.81 -23.86 16.10
CA GLY A 271 -2.52 -23.97 15.42
C GLY A 271 -2.34 -23.01 14.24
N ALA A 272 -3.34 -22.15 13.97
CA ALA A 272 -3.29 -21.10 12.96
C ALA A 272 -2.01 -20.25 13.07
N LEU A 273 -1.39 -19.92 11.92
CA LEU A 273 -0.13 -19.19 11.86
C LEU A 273 -0.30 -17.80 11.21
N PRO A 274 0.38 -16.75 11.69
CA PRO A 274 0.18 -15.40 11.17
C PRO A 274 0.57 -15.27 9.70
N LYS A 275 1.54 -16.07 9.24
CA LYS A 275 2.00 -16.10 7.85
C LYS A 275 0.93 -16.55 6.83
N ASN A 276 -0.16 -17.17 7.29
CA ASN A 276 -1.28 -17.63 6.45
C ASN A 276 -2.51 -16.70 6.51
N VAL A 277 -2.44 -15.59 7.26
CA VAL A 277 -3.54 -14.64 7.44
C VAL A 277 -3.22 -13.40 6.62
N PHE A 278 -4.10 -13.01 5.69
CA PHE A 278 -3.88 -11.90 4.77
C PHE A 278 -5.02 -10.87 4.86
N TRP A 279 -4.67 -9.62 5.17
CA TRP A 279 -5.60 -8.50 5.27
C TRP A 279 -5.35 -7.53 4.11
N GLN A 280 -6.19 -7.58 3.08
CA GLN A 280 -6.16 -6.66 1.95
C GLN A 280 -7.15 -5.51 2.22
N ALA A 281 -6.62 -4.29 2.35
CA ALA A 281 -7.43 -3.10 2.61
C ALA A 281 -7.18 -2.01 1.55
N PHE A 282 -8.25 -1.48 0.96
CA PHE A 282 -8.18 -0.36 0.02
C PHE A 282 -8.03 1.00 0.74
N GLY A 283 -8.59 1.12 1.93
CA GLY A 283 -8.41 2.29 2.81
C GLY A 283 -7.19 2.16 3.72
N ALA A 284 -7.15 3.01 4.75
CA ALA A 284 -6.12 2.96 5.78
C ALA A 284 -6.36 1.80 6.75
N VAL A 285 -5.31 1.33 7.41
CA VAL A 285 -5.39 0.37 8.52
C VAL A 285 -4.97 1.07 9.79
N ASP A 286 -5.91 1.30 10.71
CA ASP A 286 -5.70 1.99 11.98
C ASP A 286 -5.82 1.02 13.16
N ILE A 287 -4.69 0.70 13.77
CA ILE A 287 -4.58 -0.22 14.91
C ILE A 287 -4.53 0.58 16.22
N GLY A 288 -5.51 0.34 17.10
CA GLY A 288 -5.71 1.03 18.37
C GLY A 288 -4.55 0.91 19.36
N THR A 289 -4.51 1.79 20.36
CA THR A 289 -3.46 1.75 21.40
C THR A 289 -3.48 0.43 22.14
N THR A 290 -2.32 -0.16 22.39
CA THR A 290 -2.15 -1.49 23.05
C THR A 290 -2.94 -2.66 22.43
N ALA A 291 -3.44 -2.50 21.21
CA ALA A 291 -4.09 -3.59 20.47
C ALA A 291 -3.06 -4.63 19.99
N HIS A 292 -3.52 -5.82 19.63
CA HIS A 292 -2.68 -6.88 19.05
C HIS A 292 -3.20 -7.35 17.69
N MET A 293 -2.32 -7.36 16.70
CA MET A 293 -2.66 -7.69 15.32
C MET A 293 -1.89 -8.92 14.82
N GLU A 294 -2.60 -9.81 14.14
CA GLU A 294 -2.08 -11.08 13.64
C GLU A 294 -2.32 -11.17 12.13
N GLY A 295 -1.26 -11.41 11.36
CA GLY A 295 -1.34 -11.59 9.90
C GLY A 295 -0.63 -10.53 9.06
N VAL A 296 -0.44 -10.84 7.78
CA VAL A 296 0.15 -9.95 6.77
C VAL A 296 -0.87 -8.89 6.35
N ILE A 297 -0.50 -7.62 6.39
CA ILE A 297 -1.36 -6.50 5.98
C ILE A 297 -0.87 -5.95 4.64
N LEU A 298 -1.76 -5.94 3.65
CA LEU A 298 -1.59 -5.41 2.30
C LEU A 298 -2.50 -4.17 2.15
N SER A 299 -1.98 -2.98 2.49
CA SER A 299 -2.72 -1.71 2.42
C SER A 299 -2.45 -0.97 1.12
N GLN A 300 -3.50 -0.52 0.44
CA GLN A 300 -3.43 0.39 -0.71
C GLN A 300 -3.06 1.83 -0.30
N THR A 301 -3.16 2.15 0.98
CA THR A 301 -2.78 3.45 1.53
C THR A 301 -1.85 3.26 2.73
N SER A 302 -2.20 3.79 3.90
CA SER A 302 -1.36 3.79 5.09
C SER A 302 -1.68 2.63 6.04
N ILE A 303 -0.72 2.35 6.92
CA ILE A 303 -0.88 1.50 8.10
C ILE A 303 -0.38 2.29 9.32
N THR A 304 -1.25 2.48 10.31
CA THR A 304 -0.95 3.20 11.55
C THR A 304 -1.07 2.24 12.73
N LEU A 305 0.00 2.07 13.50
CA LEU A 305 -0.06 1.46 14.82
C LEU A 305 0.04 2.58 15.86
N LYS A 306 -0.97 2.69 16.73
CA LYS A 306 -0.98 3.69 17.82
C LYS A 306 -0.18 3.18 19.03
N THR A 307 0.06 4.08 19.98
CA THR A 307 0.90 3.88 21.17
C THR A 307 0.81 2.46 21.77
N GLY A 308 1.94 1.75 21.78
CA GLY A 308 2.07 0.46 22.46
C GLY A 308 1.31 -0.71 21.82
N ALA A 309 0.70 -0.54 20.64
CA ALA A 309 0.18 -1.66 19.87
C ALA A 309 1.29 -2.64 19.45
N SER A 310 0.91 -3.89 19.17
CA SER A 310 1.84 -4.93 18.75
C SER A 310 1.30 -5.72 17.56
N ALA A 311 2.19 -6.23 16.71
CA ALA A 311 1.80 -6.97 15.51
C ALA A 311 2.77 -8.11 15.16
N ASN A 312 2.24 -9.33 15.06
CA ASN A 312 2.93 -10.47 14.45
C ASN A 312 2.61 -10.46 12.95
N SER A 313 3.29 -9.58 12.21
CA SER A 313 2.81 -9.07 10.92
C SER A 313 3.91 -8.72 9.94
N ARG A 314 3.53 -8.62 8.67
CA ARG A 314 4.25 -7.84 7.65
C ARG A 314 3.37 -6.64 7.32
N LEU A 315 3.88 -5.42 7.56
CA LEU A 315 3.19 -4.17 7.28
C LEU A 315 3.57 -3.71 5.86
N LEU A 316 2.76 -4.07 4.88
CA LEU A 316 3.02 -3.82 3.45
C LEU A 316 2.08 -2.72 2.94
N ALA A 317 2.58 -1.48 2.88
CA ALA A 317 1.79 -0.28 2.61
C ALA A 317 2.17 0.39 1.28
N GLN A 318 1.17 0.68 0.43
CA GLN A 318 1.39 1.42 -0.81
C GLN A 318 1.53 2.94 -0.62
N THR A 319 1.32 3.48 0.58
CA THR A 319 1.84 4.80 0.97
C THR A 319 2.79 4.68 2.17
N ALA A 320 2.32 4.86 3.39
CA ALA A 320 3.14 5.07 4.58
C ALA A 320 2.85 4.08 5.71
N VAL A 321 3.87 3.80 6.53
CA VAL A 321 3.71 3.11 7.82
C VAL A 321 4.09 4.06 8.95
N THR A 322 3.23 4.18 9.96
CA THR A 322 3.45 5.03 11.14
C THR A 322 3.35 4.18 12.39
N LEU A 323 4.39 4.24 13.21
CA LEU A 323 4.48 3.57 14.51
C LEU A 323 4.53 4.59 15.65
N ASP A 324 4.05 4.19 16.80
CA ASP A 324 4.23 4.86 18.09
C ASP A 324 4.52 3.80 19.15
N SER A 325 5.80 3.68 19.53
CA SER A 325 6.27 2.78 20.59
C SER A 325 5.79 1.32 20.43
N ASN A 326 5.86 0.77 19.21
CA ASN A 326 5.25 -0.51 18.85
C ASN A 326 6.22 -1.69 18.83
N ALA A 327 5.70 -2.90 19.04
CA ALA A 327 6.40 -4.15 18.76
C ALA A 327 5.91 -4.75 17.44
N VAL A 328 6.77 -4.93 16.45
CA VAL A 328 6.43 -5.54 15.15
C VAL A 328 7.35 -6.73 14.89
N THR A 329 6.80 -7.93 14.80
CA THR A 329 7.56 -9.18 14.59
C THR A 329 7.16 -9.80 13.27
N GLN A 330 8.11 -9.91 12.34
CA GLN A 330 7.92 -10.60 11.07
C GLN A 330 7.58 -12.09 11.30
N PRO A 331 6.44 -12.61 10.80
CA PRO A 331 6.10 -14.02 10.92
C PRO A 331 7.15 -14.88 10.22
N ALA A 332 7.56 -15.97 10.88
CA ALA A 332 8.50 -16.94 10.33
C ALA A 332 8.08 -17.44 8.93
N PRO A 333 9.03 -17.85 8.07
CA PRO A 333 8.74 -18.46 6.76
C PRO A 333 7.85 -19.70 6.86
#